data_AF-U9VZ96-F1
#
_entry.id   AF-U9VZ96-F1
#
_cell.length_a   1.000
_cell.length_b   1.000
_cell.length_c   1.000
_cell.angle_alpha   90.00
_cell.angle_beta   90.00
_cell.angle_gamma   90.00
#
_symmetry.space_group_name_H-M   'P 1'
#
loop_
_entity.id
_entity.type
_entity.pdbx_description
1 polymer ?
#
loop_
_entity_poly.entity_id
_entity_poly.type
_entity_poly.pdbx_seq_one_letter_code
_entity_poly.pdbx_strand_id
1 'polypeptide(L)'
;MHRSLSWSIPIGLIFLWATPAPAKDIALTFDSPPAKTAKAPPRSDAVSLSFVPNPTQASPTPITQVVRYALETLFHSGSNSLVARAVGSAEGTRTPDGGYTAAYYGHVDPGNQKWNLGSFSYQHGARSPTDADTKQLKRLYQQALDLRQQASQHQVSLSLAEELNGIDLANQAPLAALDRGYIDWLAIARQQSMSEADRIIWARTRAFLDPDSGRWNAPGLGNTLNSIRWDQARRQQAVQQAIEMH
;
A
#
# COMPACT_ATOMS: atom_id res chain seq x y z
N MET A 1 9.23 -57.22 48.22
CA MET A 1 7.82 -56.99 47.84
C MET A 1 7.61 -55.50 47.65
N HIS A 2 7.57 -55.00 46.41
CA HIS A 2 6.81 -53.79 46.04
C HIS A 2 6.66 -53.78 44.51
N ARG A 3 5.41 -53.62 44.08
CA ARG A 3 4.92 -53.85 42.73
C ARG A 3 5.17 -52.65 41.81
N SER A 4 5.59 -52.95 40.58
CA SER A 4 5.48 -52.10 39.41
C SER A 4 4.01 -51.93 38.99
N LEU A 5 3.58 -50.71 38.70
CA LEU A 5 2.34 -50.45 37.95
C LEU A 5 2.67 -49.60 36.71
N SER A 6 2.62 -50.27 35.58
CA SER A 6 2.55 -49.72 34.22
C SER A 6 1.14 -49.23 33.94
N TRP A 7 0.99 -48.00 33.46
CA TRP A 7 -0.27 -47.47 32.92
C TRP A 7 -0.14 -47.19 31.43
N SER A 8 -0.99 -47.88 30.66
CA SER A 8 -1.15 -47.76 29.23
C SER A 8 -2.21 -46.70 28.89
N ILE A 9 -1.95 -45.93 27.85
CA ILE A 9 -2.84 -44.96 27.20
C ILE A 9 -3.82 -45.71 26.27
N PRO A 10 -5.06 -45.21 26.07
CA PRO A 10 -5.68 -45.31 24.76
C PRO A 10 -5.88 -43.92 24.14
N ILE A 11 -5.29 -43.77 22.95
CA ILE A 11 -5.49 -42.69 21.99
C ILE A 11 -6.88 -42.89 21.38
N GLY A 12 -7.73 -41.86 21.47
CA GLY A 12 -9.03 -41.82 20.80
C GLY A 12 -9.34 -40.39 20.37
N LEU A 13 -8.73 -39.95 19.27
CA LEU A 13 -9.04 -38.66 18.64
C LEU A 13 -9.88 -38.94 17.38
N ILE A 14 -11.19 -38.74 17.49
CA ILE A 14 -12.11 -38.80 16.35
C ILE A 14 -12.20 -37.39 15.76
N PHE A 15 -11.54 -37.17 14.61
CA PHE A 15 -11.76 -35.97 13.79
C PHE A 15 -12.97 -36.21 12.89
N LEU A 16 -14.11 -35.57 13.20
CA LEU A 16 -15.19 -35.38 12.24
C LEU A 16 -14.75 -34.32 11.21
N TRP A 17 -14.54 -34.74 9.98
CA TRP A 17 -14.37 -33.83 8.84
C TRP A 17 -15.76 -33.37 8.38
N ALA A 18 -16.12 -32.12 8.64
CA ALA A 18 -17.24 -31.47 8.00
C ALA A 18 -16.81 -31.02 6.60
N THR A 19 -17.44 -31.55 5.56
CA THR A 19 -17.24 -31.10 4.18
C THR A 19 -17.86 -29.71 3.98
N PRO A 20 -17.13 -28.72 3.44
CA PRO A 20 -17.74 -27.46 3.03
C PRO A 20 -18.60 -27.67 1.77
N ALA A 21 -19.81 -27.11 1.80
CA ALA A 21 -20.74 -27.12 0.67
C ALA A 21 -20.15 -26.38 -0.55
N PRO A 22 -20.48 -26.80 -1.79
CA PRO A 22 -20.03 -26.11 -2.99
C PRO A 22 -20.67 -24.71 -3.10
N ALA A 23 -19.83 -23.69 -3.27
CA ALA A 23 -20.26 -22.34 -3.59
C ALA A 23 -20.93 -22.34 -4.97
N LYS A 24 -22.14 -21.77 -5.05
CA LYS A 24 -22.86 -21.57 -6.31
C LYS A 24 -22.21 -20.43 -7.09
N ASP A 25 -21.76 -20.72 -8.29
CA ASP A 25 -21.32 -19.72 -9.26
C ASP A 25 -22.51 -18.84 -9.66
N ILE A 26 -22.53 -17.61 -9.14
CA ILE A 26 -23.41 -16.55 -9.66
C ILE A 26 -22.65 -15.88 -10.80
N ALA A 27 -22.90 -16.31 -12.03
CA ALA A 27 -22.45 -15.64 -13.23
C ALA A 27 -23.17 -14.27 -13.33
N LEU A 28 -22.44 -13.18 -13.10
CA LEU A 28 -22.90 -11.83 -13.40
C LEU A 28 -22.59 -11.52 -14.87
N THR A 29 -23.56 -11.75 -15.75
CA THR A 29 -23.54 -11.27 -17.13
C THR A 29 -23.94 -9.80 -17.16
N PHE A 30 -23.04 -8.93 -17.60
CA PHE A 30 -23.33 -7.53 -17.89
C PHE A 30 -23.45 -7.33 -19.40
N ASP A 31 -24.68 -7.20 -19.90
CA ASP A 31 -24.93 -6.73 -21.26
C ASP A 31 -24.62 -5.23 -21.34
N SER A 32 -23.70 -4.87 -22.24
CA SER A 32 -23.40 -3.48 -22.56
C SER A 32 -24.34 -2.96 -23.65
N PRO A 33 -24.99 -1.79 -23.49
CA PRO A 33 -25.79 -1.21 -24.56
C PRO A 33 -24.91 -0.66 -25.69
N PRO A 34 -25.39 -0.69 -26.96
CA PRO A 34 -24.60 -0.29 -28.12
C PRO A 34 -24.31 1.22 -28.16
N ALA A 35 -23.09 1.53 -28.60
CA ALA A 35 -22.57 2.87 -28.79
C ALA A 35 -23.40 3.68 -29.81
N LYS A 36 -23.85 4.87 -29.42
CA LYS A 36 -24.39 5.87 -30.35
C LYS A 36 -23.25 6.72 -30.90
N THR A 37 -22.95 6.52 -32.18
CA THR A 37 -22.13 7.41 -33.01
C THR A 37 -22.82 8.76 -33.18
N ALA A 38 -22.21 9.83 -32.65
CA ALA A 38 -22.59 11.20 -32.95
C ALA A 38 -21.55 11.85 -33.88
N LYS A 39 -22.08 12.49 -34.91
CA LYS A 39 -21.45 13.05 -36.11
C LYS A 39 -20.91 14.46 -35.82
N ALA A 40 -19.68 14.75 -36.26
CA ALA A 40 -19.05 16.07 -36.14
C ALA A 40 -19.58 17.08 -37.19
N PRO A 41 -19.69 18.39 -36.83
CA PRO A 41 -19.74 19.49 -37.78
C PRO A 41 -18.47 20.41 -37.70
N PRO A 42 -18.29 21.33 -38.66
CA PRO A 42 -16.99 21.64 -39.26
C PRO A 42 -16.22 22.83 -38.65
N ARG A 43 -14.94 22.90 -39.06
CA ARG A 43 -13.98 24.00 -38.87
C ARG A 43 -14.56 25.37 -39.24
N SER A 44 -14.33 26.36 -38.36
CA SER A 44 -14.41 27.79 -38.69
C SER A 44 -13.15 28.52 -38.19
N ASP A 45 -12.43 29.06 -39.18
CA ASP A 45 -11.69 30.33 -39.25
C ASP A 45 -10.84 30.85 -38.10
N ALA A 46 -9.59 31.13 -38.48
CA ALA A 46 -8.53 31.73 -37.70
C ALA A 46 -8.86 33.15 -37.23
N VAL A 47 -8.73 33.38 -35.93
CA VAL A 47 -8.54 34.71 -35.34
C VAL A 47 -7.12 34.74 -34.77
N SER A 48 -6.24 35.52 -35.39
CA SER A 48 -4.90 35.80 -34.87
C SER A 48 -4.99 36.76 -33.68
N LEU A 49 -4.66 36.26 -32.49
CA LEU A 49 -4.35 37.08 -31.32
C LEU A 49 -2.83 37.09 -31.14
N SER A 50 -2.20 38.19 -31.54
CA SER A 50 -0.77 38.43 -31.29
C SER A 50 -0.59 38.84 -29.83
N PHE A 51 -0.21 37.89 -28.98
CA PHE A 51 0.34 38.18 -27.65
C PHE A 51 1.86 38.14 -27.76
N VAL A 52 2.50 39.26 -27.44
CA VAL A 52 3.95 39.31 -27.22
C VAL A 52 4.19 38.92 -25.76
N PRO A 53 4.76 37.74 -25.45
CA PRO A 53 5.19 37.47 -24.09
C PRO A 53 6.52 38.21 -23.83
N ASN A 54 6.48 39.10 -22.85
CA ASN A 54 7.66 39.66 -22.21
C ASN A 54 8.41 38.51 -21.51
N PRO A 55 9.70 38.21 -21.82
CA PRO A 55 10.40 37.10 -21.20
C PRO A 55 10.96 37.54 -19.85
N THR A 56 10.13 37.54 -18.82
CA THR A 56 10.67 37.41 -17.46
C THR A 56 11.09 35.96 -17.29
N GLN A 57 12.38 35.69 -17.54
CA GLN A 57 13.04 34.43 -17.24
C GLN A 57 12.97 34.14 -15.74
N ALA A 58 11.87 33.52 -15.30
CA ALA A 58 11.94 32.64 -14.14
C ALA A 58 12.62 31.36 -14.63
N SER A 59 13.85 31.11 -14.19
CA SER A 59 14.53 29.83 -14.45
C SER A 59 13.60 28.70 -13.99
N PRO A 60 13.32 27.68 -14.82
CA PRO A 60 12.51 26.57 -14.38
C PRO A 60 13.26 25.87 -13.25
N THR A 61 12.70 25.88 -12.04
CA THR A 61 13.18 25.03 -10.96
C THR A 61 13.21 23.60 -11.50
N PRO A 62 14.36 22.90 -11.46
CA PRO A 62 14.43 21.54 -12.00
C PRO A 62 13.38 20.69 -11.29
N ILE A 63 12.56 19.96 -12.05
CA ILE A 63 11.43 19.14 -11.57
C ILE A 63 11.82 18.29 -10.35
N THR A 64 13.07 17.81 -10.33
CA THR A 64 13.69 17.08 -9.21
C THR A 64 13.61 17.81 -7.85
N GLN A 65 13.76 19.13 -7.82
CA GLN A 65 13.74 19.93 -6.59
C GLN A 65 12.32 20.15 -6.06
N VAL A 66 11.34 20.34 -6.95
CA VAL A 66 9.92 20.46 -6.57
C VAL A 66 9.39 19.14 -6.04
N VAL A 67 9.76 18.03 -6.69
CA VAL A 67 9.45 16.68 -6.21
C VAL A 67 10.05 16.47 -4.82
N ARG A 68 11.35 16.73 -4.61
CA ARG A 68 11.95 16.56 -3.26
C ARG A 68 11.27 17.41 -2.19
N TYR A 69 10.98 18.68 -2.47
CA TYR A 69 10.29 19.57 -1.53
C TYR A 69 8.91 19.06 -1.11
N ALA A 70 8.14 18.52 -2.07
CA ALA A 70 6.85 17.90 -1.77
C ALA A 70 7.00 16.64 -0.89
N LEU A 71 8.05 15.84 -1.11
CA LEU A 71 8.31 14.64 -0.30
C LEU A 71 8.80 14.99 1.10
N GLU A 72 9.68 15.98 1.23
CA GLU A 72 10.16 16.49 2.52
C GLU A 72 9.00 16.92 3.43
N THR A 73 7.94 17.49 2.85
CA THR A 73 6.73 17.88 3.59
C THR A 73 6.04 16.67 4.22
N LEU A 74 5.94 15.54 3.50
CA LEU A 74 5.32 14.31 3.99
C LEU A 74 6.10 13.65 5.13
N PHE A 75 7.42 13.82 5.15
CA PHE A 75 8.34 13.27 6.16
C PHE A 75 8.72 14.28 7.26
N HIS A 76 8.24 15.53 7.15
CA HIS A 76 8.56 16.59 8.11
C HIS A 76 8.09 16.23 9.53
N SER A 77 8.82 16.68 10.56
CA SER A 77 8.55 16.37 11.97
C SER A 77 8.77 14.91 12.40
N GLY A 78 9.47 14.10 11.60
CA GLY A 78 9.94 12.77 12.03
C GLY A 78 8.79 11.84 12.43
N SER A 79 8.78 11.35 13.67
CA SER A 79 7.68 10.53 14.22
C SER A 79 6.32 11.23 14.19
N ASN A 80 6.24 12.56 14.04
CA ASN A 80 4.96 13.27 13.91
C ASN A 80 4.59 13.60 12.46
N SER A 81 5.37 13.11 11.50
CA SER A 81 5.11 13.30 10.07
C SER A 81 3.81 12.64 9.61
N LEU A 82 3.25 13.14 8.50
CA LEU A 82 2.09 12.52 7.88
C LEU A 82 2.39 11.05 7.49
N VAL A 83 3.60 10.76 7.01
CA VAL A 83 4.03 9.38 6.73
C VAL A 83 3.99 8.51 7.98
N ALA A 84 4.54 8.98 9.10
CA ALA A 84 4.51 8.22 10.35
C ALA A 84 3.08 8.02 10.88
N ARG A 85 2.18 8.97 10.65
CA ARG A 85 0.76 8.85 11.03
C ARG A 85 0.04 7.85 10.14
N ALA A 86 0.13 8.01 8.82
CA ALA A 86 -0.57 7.17 7.84
C ALA A 86 -0.09 5.72 7.87
N VAL A 87 1.22 5.49 7.77
CA VAL A 87 1.79 4.13 7.81
C VAL A 87 1.58 3.51 9.19
N GLY A 88 1.74 4.29 10.27
CA GLY A 88 1.49 3.78 11.62
C GLY A 88 0.02 3.42 11.88
N SER A 89 -0.91 4.16 11.29
CA SER A 89 -2.33 3.80 11.33
C SER A 89 -2.60 2.50 10.57
N ALA A 90 -1.99 2.32 9.40
CA ALA A 90 -2.09 1.08 8.63
C ALA A 90 -1.44 -0.13 9.33
N GLU A 91 -0.36 0.06 10.09
CA GLU A 91 0.24 -0.96 10.96
C GLU A 91 -0.61 -1.25 12.21
N GLY A 92 -1.47 -0.32 12.63
CA GLY A 92 -2.21 -0.39 13.90
C GLY A 92 -1.40 0.04 15.13
N THR A 93 -0.23 0.65 14.92
CA THR A 93 0.61 1.22 15.98
C THR A 93 0.20 2.66 16.34
N ARG A 94 -0.62 3.29 15.49
CA ARG A 94 -1.15 4.64 15.69
C ARG A 94 -2.63 4.75 15.41
N THR A 95 -3.26 5.74 16.02
CA THR A 95 -4.60 6.21 15.64
C THR A 95 -4.52 7.16 14.44
N PRO A 96 -5.60 7.37 13.67
CA PRO A 96 -5.54 8.23 12.48
C PRO A 96 -5.18 9.70 12.76
N ASP A 97 -5.53 10.22 13.95
CA ASP A 97 -5.14 11.55 14.43
C ASP A 97 -3.66 11.63 14.88
N GLY A 98 -2.94 10.50 14.89
CA GLY A 98 -1.50 10.43 15.18
C GLY A 98 -1.13 10.03 16.61
N GLY A 99 -2.12 9.74 17.46
CA GLY A 99 -1.90 9.13 18.76
C GLY A 99 -1.25 7.75 18.67
N TYR A 100 -0.58 7.32 19.75
CA TYR A 100 0.08 6.01 19.81
C TYR A 100 -0.86 4.96 20.41
N THR A 101 -0.85 3.74 19.86
CA THR A 101 -1.51 2.58 20.48
C THR A 101 -0.52 1.81 21.37
N ALA A 102 -0.97 0.79 22.10
CA ALA A 102 -0.07 -0.07 22.86
C ALA A 102 1.02 -0.72 21.98
N ALA A 103 0.69 -1.07 20.74
CA ALA A 103 1.59 -1.74 19.81
C ALA A 103 2.80 -0.87 19.41
N TYR A 104 2.69 0.47 19.49
CA TYR A 104 3.80 1.40 19.29
C TYR A 104 4.97 1.15 20.25
N TYR A 105 4.65 0.85 21.51
CA TYR A 105 5.63 0.64 22.56
C TYR A 105 6.26 -0.76 22.53
N GLY A 106 5.73 -1.65 21.69
CA GLY A 106 6.19 -3.03 21.67
C GLY A 106 5.10 -4.03 21.36
N HIS A 107 5.36 -4.95 20.43
CA HIS A 107 4.58 -6.18 20.31
C HIS A 107 5.41 -7.30 19.69
N VAL A 108 5.01 -8.54 19.93
CA VAL A 108 5.58 -9.71 19.25
C VAL A 108 4.76 -9.99 18.00
N ASP A 109 5.43 -10.14 16.86
CA ASP A 109 4.82 -10.59 15.61
C ASP A 109 4.47 -12.09 15.72
N PRO A 110 3.18 -12.47 15.62
CA PRO A 110 2.78 -13.88 15.72
C PRO A 110 3.43 -14.77 14.64
N GLY A 111 3.74 -14.21 13.47
CA GLY A 111 4.25 -14.96 12.32
C GLY A 111 5.73 -15.33 12.42
N ASN A 112 6.56 -14.49 13.06
CA ASN A 112 8.01 -14.73 13.14
C ASN A 112 8.61 -14.60 14.56
N GLN A 113 7.78 -14.33 15.56
CA GLN A 113 8.15 -14.18 16.98
C GLN A 113 9.14 -13.05 17.28
N LYS A 114 9.34 -12.11 16.34
CA LYS A 114 10.23 -10.96 16.56
C LYS A 114 9.50 -9.84 17.30
N TRP A 115 10.28 -9.09 18.06
CA TRP A 115 9.83 -7.89 18.75
C TRP A 115 9.83 -6.68 17.80
N ASN A 116 8.71 -5.99 17.75
CA ASN A 116 8.44 -4.83 16.91
C ASN A 116 8.34 -3.57 17.77
N LEU A 117 8.86 -2.44 17.26
CA LEU A 117 8.81 -1.15 17.95
C LEU A 117 8.45 0.00 17.01
N GLY A 118 7.86 1.06 17.58
CA GLY A 118 7.61 2.32 16.88
C GLY A 118 6.38 2.29 15.98
N SER A 119 6.19 3.39 15.27
CA SER A 119 5.10 3.62 14.32
C SER A 119 5.10 2.60 13.19
N PHE A 120 6.26 2.05 12.84
CA PHE A 120 6.41 1.22 11.65
C PHE A 120 6.62 -0.28 11.95
N SER A 121 6.41 -0.70 13.20
CA SER A 121 6.64 -2.09 13.63
C SER A 121 8.07 -2.58 13.34
N TYR A 122 9.08 -1.75 13.62
CA TYR A 122 10.47 -1.98 13.26
C TYR A 122 11.09 -3.16 14.03
N GLN A 123 11.75 -4.08 13.30
CA GLN A 123 12.30 -5.35 13.83
C GLN A 123 13.85 -5.40 13.94
N HIS A 124 14.59 -4.41 13.44
CA HIS A 124 16.06 -4.54 13.25
C HIS A 124 16.90 -3.97 14.40
N GLY A 125 16.46 -4.15 15.65
CA GLY A 125 17.22 -3.71 16.83
C GLY A 125 17.20 -2.19 17.02
N ALA A 126 16.12 -1.70 17.61
CA ALA A 126 16.00 -0.33 18.09
C ALA A 126 16.02 -0.28 19.63
N ARG A 127 16.56 0.81 20.18
CA ARG A 127 16.67 1.01 21.64
C ARG A 127 15.38 1.59 22.24
N SER A 128 14.54 2.20 21.41
CA SER A 128 13.27 2.80 21.78
C SER A 128 12.36 2.92 20.54
N PRO A 129 11.04 3.14 20.71
CA PRO A 129 10.13 3.45 19.62
C PRO A 129 10.59 4.63 18.73
N THR A 130 11.16 5.68 19.33
CA THR A 130 11.67 6.85 18.58
C THR A 130 12.93 6.53 17.77
N ASP A 131 13.83 5.69 18.29
CA ASP A 131 14.99 5.20 17.54
C ASP A 131 14.54 4.31 16.36
N ALA A 132 13.54 3.46 16.58
CA ALA A 132 12.89 2.67 15.53
C ALA A 132 12.32 3.56 14.42
N ASP A 133 11.53 4.57 14.78
CA ASP A 133 10.93 5.51 13.83
C ASP A 133 11.99 6.27 13.04
N THR A 134 13.05 6.75 13.70
CA THR A 134 14.14 7.47 13.04
C THR A 134 14.82 6.61 11.97
N LYS A 135 15.13 5.35 12.31
CA LYS A 135 15.76 4.39 11.40
C LYS A 135 14.84 4.06 10.23
N GLN A 136 13.56 3.81 10.51
CA GLN A 136 12.61 3.39 9.49
C GLN A 136 12.19 4.53 8.56
N LEU A 137 11.99 5.75 9.07
CA LEU A 137 11.72 6.93 8.25
C LEU A 137 12.86 7.21 7.28
N LYS A 138 14.12 7.07 7.71
CA LYS A 138 15.27 7.22 6.81
C LYS A 138 15.22 6.21 5.66
N ARG A 139 14.85 4.97 5.95
CA ARG A 139 14.69 3.91 4.93
C ARG A 139 13.52 4.22 4.00
N LEU A 140 12.34 4.50 4.55
CA LEU A 140 11.13 4.79 3.79
C LEU A 140 11.28 6.03 2.91
N TYR A 141 12.05 7.03 3.35
CA TYR A 141 12.33 8.21 2.51
C TYR A 141 13.06 7.83 1.21
N GLN A 142 14.05 6.93 1.28
CA GLN A 142 14.72 6.45 0.07
C GLN A 142 13.77 5.64 -0.81
N GLN A 143 12.98 4.74 -0.21
CA GLN A 143 11.99 3.95 -0.95
C GLN A 143 10.91 4.84 -1.60
N ALA A 144 10.54 5.96 -0.97
CA ALA A 144 9.60 6.92 -1.53
C ALA A 144 10.18 7.68 -2.73
N LEU A 145 11.49 7.98 -2.71
CA LEU A 145 12.18 8.52 -3.89
C LEU A 145 12.15 7.51 -5.05
N ASP A 146 12.40 6.22 -4.78
CA ASP A 146 12.35 5.16 -5.78
C ASP A 146 10.94 5.01 -6.38
N LEU A 147 9.90 5.01 -5.55
CA LEU A 147 8.49 4.98 -6.00
C LEU A 147 8.16 6.16 -6.91
N ARG A 148 8.61 7.37 -6.57
CA ARG A 148 8.39 8.56 -7.41
C ARG A 148 9.17 8.49 -8.71
N GLN A 149 10.37 7.94 -8.70
CA GLN A 149 11.15 7.72 -9.91
C GLN A 149 10.42 6.74 -10.84
N GLN A 150 9.91 5.63 -10.31
CA GLN A 150 9.09 4.69 -11.07
C GLN A 150 7.83 5.38 -11.62
N ALA A 151 7.12 6.14 -10.79
CA ALA A 151 5.91 6.85 -11.23
C ALA A 151 6.22 7.80 -12.40
N SER A 152 7.35 8.51 -12.35
CA SER A 152 7.81 9.35 -13.45
C SER A 152 8.13 8.56 -14.71
N GLN A 153 8.72 7.37 -14.62
CA GLN A 153 9.00 6.50 -15.77
C GLN A 153 7.71 6.02 -16.43
N HIS A 154 6.66 5.80 -15.65
CA HIS A 154 5.32 5.46 -16.13
C HIS A 154 4.46 6.69 -16.49
N GLN A 155 5.02 7.91 -16.42
CA GLN A 155 4.30 9.16 -16.64
C GLN A 155 3.05 9.32 -15.74
N VAL A 156 3.11 8.73 -14.54
CA VAL A 156 2.08 8.80 -13.51
C VAL A 156 2.46 9.89 -12.51
N SER A 157 1.56 10.86 -12.33
CA SER A 157 1.59 11.76 -11.16
C SER A 157 0.76 11.13 -10.05
N LEU A 158 1.41 10.80 -8.94
CA LEU A 158 0.76 10.22 -7.77
C LEU A 158 -0.10 11.27 -7.07
N SER A 159 -1.31 10.87 -6.65
CA SER A 159 -2.03 11.62 -5.62
C SER A 159 -1.41 11.38 -4.25
N LEU A 160 -1.78 12.18 -3.25
CA LEU A 160 -1.34 11.98 -1.87
C LEU A 160 -1.71 10.57 -1.35
N ALA A 161 -2.92 10.11 -1.68
CA ALA A 161 -3.40 8.79 -1.26
C ALA A 161 -2.59 7.65 -1.91
N GLU A 162 -2.31 7.74 -3.21
CA GLU A 162 -1.48 6.76 -3.92
C GLU A 162 -0.04 6.76 -3.39
N GLU A 163 0.53 7.93 -3.12
CA GLU A 163 1.88 8.06 -2.59
C GLU A 163 2.01 7.43 -1.19
N LEU A 164 1.13 7.79 -0.25
CA LEU A 164 1.18 7.23 1.11
C LEU A 164 0.90 5.73 1.12
N ASN A 165 0.03 5.24 0.23
CA ASN A 165 -0.19 3.81 0.07
C ASN A 165 1.01 3.09 -0.55
N GLY A 166 1.73 3.71 -1.48
CA GLY A 166 2.99 3.15 -1.98
C GLY A 166 4.04 3.04 -0.87
N ILE A 167 4.20 4.09 -0.06
CA ILE A 167 5.15 4.13 1.07
C ILE A 167 4.77 3.07 2.12
N ASP A 168 3.48 2.94 2.44
CA ASP A 168 2.99 1.91 3.34
C ASP A 168 3.28 0.49 2.82
N LEU A 169 3.04 0.23 1.54
CA LEU A 169 3.38 -1.07 0.96
C LEU A 169 4.90 -1.32 0.98
N ALA A 170 5.72 -0.28 0.79
CA ALA A 170 7.18 -0.39 0.90
C ALA A 170 7.64 -0.70 2.33
N ASN A 171 6.86 -0.30 3.35
CA ASN A 171 7.06 -0.73 4.73
C ASN A 171 6.68 -2.20 4.93
N GLN A 172 5.51 -2.60 4.44
CA GLN A 172 4.95 -3.95 4.60
C GLN A 172 5.75 -5.02 3.84
N ALA A 173 6.02 -4.76 2.56
CA ALA A 173 6.62 -5.70 1.62
C ALA A 173 7.44 -4.95 0.55
N PRO A 174 8.71 -4.59 0.85
CA PRO A 174 9.55 -3.80 -0.05
C PRO A 174 9.63 -4.30 -1.49
N LEU A 175 9.69 -5.62 -1.70
CA LEU A 175 9.75 -6.21 -3.05
C LEU A 175 8.45 -6.02 -3.83
N ALA A 176 7.30 -6.19 -3.16
CA ALA A 176 6.00 -5.92 -3.77
C ALA A 176 5.85 -4.43 -4.13
N ALA A 177 6.41 -3.52 -3.34
CA ALA A 177 6.35 -2.10 -3.65
C ALA A 177 7.28 -1.67 -4.80
N LEU A 178 8.55 -2.14 -4.79
CA LEU A 178 9.65 -1.54 -5.56
C LEU A 178 10.18 -2.35 -6.74
N ASP A 179 9.84 -3.64 -6.89
CA ASP A 179 10.25 -4.41 -8.09
C ASP A 179 9.26 -4.17 -9.25
N ARG A 180 8.71 -5.22 -9.86
CA ARG A 180 7.53 -5.15 -10.75
C ARG A 180 6.26 -4.93 -9.94
N GLY A 181 6.23 -3.79 -9.26
CA GLY A 181 5.49 -3.58 -8.04
C GLY A 181 4.29 -2.66 -8.17
N TYR A 182 4.04 -1.88 -7.12
CA TYR A 182 2.84 -1.06 -6.97
C TYR A 182 2.61 -0.08 -8.13
N ILE A 183 3.66 0.60 -8.59
CA ILE A 183 3.54 1.65 -9.61
C ILE A 183 3.14 1.07 -10.97
N ASP A 184 3.69 -0.08 -11.37
CA ASP A 184 3.33 -0.75 -12.62
C ASP A 184 1.84 -1.07 -12.66
N TRP A 185 1.34 -1.66 -11.57
CA TRP A 185 -0.08 -1.98 -11.44
C TRP A 185 -0.96 -0.74 -11.33
N LEU A 186 -0.48 0.31 -10.68
CA LEU A 186 -1.20 1.58 -10.60
C LEU A 186 -1.38 2.21 -12.00
N ALA A 187 -0.33 2.18 -12.83
CA ALA A 187 -0.38 2.67 -14.19
C ALA A 187 -1.42 1.90 -15.04
N ILE A 188 -1.49 0.58 -14.89
CA ILE A 188 -2.51 -0.26 -15.54
C ILE A 188 -3.93 0.10 -15.04
N ALA A 189 -4.11 0.20 -13.73
CA ALA A 189 -5.41 0.49 -13.14
C ALA A 189 -5.95 1.88 -13.49
N ARG A 190 -5.08 2.86 -13.79
CA ARG A 190 -5.48 4.20 -14.29
C ARG A 190 -6.12 4.18 -15.67
N GLN A 191 -5.85 3.14 -16.46
CA GLN A 191 -6.49 2.97 -17.77
C GLN A 191 -7.90 2.34 -17.66
N GLN A 192 -8.30 1.96 -16.44
CA GLN A 192 -9.59 1.34 -16.15
C GLN A 192 -10.51 2.37 -15.46
N SER A 193 -11.83 2.19 -15.61
CA SER A 193 -12.84 3.04 -14.98
C SER A 193 -13.02 2.71 -13.48
N MET A 194 -11.94 2.81 -12.70
CA MET A 194 -11.91 2.55 -11.26
C MET A 194 -11.95 3.85 -10.46
N SER A 195 -12.58 3.81 -9.29
CA SER A 195 -12.38 4.84 -8.27
C SER A 195 -10.91 4.85 -7.81
N GLU A 196 -10.43 5.97 -7.25
CA GLU A 196 -9.06 6.04 -6.75
C GLU A 196 -8.80 4.99 -5.65
N ALA A 197 -9.72 4.83 -4.69
CA ALA A 197 -9.60 3.84 -3.63
C ALA A 197 -9.53 2.41 -4.19
N ASP A 198 -10.41 2.05 -5.13
CA ASP A 198 -10.39 0.72 -5.76
C ASP A 198 -9.10 0.48 -6.54
N ARG A 199 -8.63 1.50 -7.26
CA ARG A 199 -7.36 1.45 -7.98
C ARG A 199 -6.18 1.18 -7.05
N ILE A 200 -6.12 1.88 -5.91
CA ILE A 200 -5.07 1.68 -4.91
C ILE A 200 -5.11 0.24 -4.36
N ILE A 201 -6.29 -0.23 -3.93
CA ILE A 201 -6.46 -1.58 -3.39
C ILE A 201 -6.08 -2.63 -4.44
N TRP A 202 -6.53 -2.44 -5.68
CA TRP A 202 -6.23 -3.34 -6.79
C TRP A 202 -4.72 -3.41 -7.07
N ALA A 203 -4.06 -2.25 -7.18
CA ALA A 203 -2.62 -2.19 -7.45
C ALA A 203 -1.79 -2.79 -6.32
N ARG A 204 -2.12 -2.47 -5.06
CA ARG A 204 -1.48 -3.07 -3.89
C ARG A 204 -1.68 -4.58 -3.80
N THR A 205 -2.86 -5.08 -4.16
CA THR A 205 -3.14 -6.52 -4.18
C THR A 205 -2.31 -7.20 -5.27
N ARG A 206 -2.30 -6.64 -6.48
CA ARG A 206 -1.60 -7.18 -7.64
C ARG A 206 -0.08 -7.15 -7.50
N ALA A 207 0.47 -6.22 -6.72
CA ALA A 207 1.89 -6.16 -6.38
C ALA A 207 2.43 -7.45 -5.70
N PHE A 208 1.56 -8.29 -5.13
CA PHE A 208 1.95 -9.60 -4.59
C PHE A 208 1.86 -10.74 -5.61
N LEU A 209 1.44 -10.49 -6.85
CA LEU A 209 1.44 -11.51 -7.90
C LEU A 209 2.86 -11.66 -8.43
N ASP A 210 3.45 -12.84 -8.25
CA ASP A 210 4.71 -13.19 -8.89
C ASP A 210 4.47 -13.31 -10.40
N PRO A 211 5.08 -12.44 -11.22
CA PRO A 211 4.86 -12.43 -12.66
C PRO A 211 5.50 -13.62 -13.38
N ASP A 212 6.50 -14.28 -12.78
CA ASP A 212 7.20 -15.40 -13.42
C ASP A 212 6.44 -16.71 -13.19
N SER A 213 5.84 -16.88 -12.00
CA SER A 213 5.07 -18.07 -11.65
C SER A 213 3.55 -17.92 -11.78
N GLY A 214 3.04 -16.68 -11.87
CA GLY A 214 1.61 -16.37 -11.84
C GLY A 214 0.93 -16.64 -10.50
N ARG A 215 1.71 -16.84 -9.42
CA ARG A 215 1.20 -17.18 -8.09
C ARG A 215 1.23 -16.00 -7.14
N TRP A 216 0.32 -15.98 -6.17
CA TRP A 216 0.37 -15.01 -5.08
C TRP A 216 1.55 -15.30 -4.13
N ASN A 217 2.36 -14.28 -3.88
CA ASN A 217 3.53 -14.31 -3.01
C ASN A 217 3.40 -13.30 -1.87
N ALA A 218 2.52 -13.63 -0.92
CA ALA A 218 2.28 -12.91 0.32
C ALA A 218 2.15 -13.91 1.49
N PRO A 219 3.26 -14.54 1.94
CA PRO A 219 3.19 -15.62 2.92
C PRO A 219 2.57 -15.18 4.25
N GLY A 220 2.85 -13.96 4.71
CA GLY A 220 2.22 -13.37 5.90
C GLY A 220 0.73 -13.04 5.75
N LEU A 221 0.20 -13.10 4.52
CA LEU A 221 -1.22 -12.85 4.19
C LEU A 221 -1.90 -14.13 3.66
N GLY A 222 -1.25 -15.30 3.77
CA GLY A 222 -1.83 -16.59 3.39
C GLY A 222 -1.87 -16.89 1.89
N ASN A 223 -1.19 -16.13 1.03
CA ASN A 223 -1.05 -16.40 -0.42
C ASN A 223 -2.39 -16.61 -1.18
N THR A 224 -3.48 -15.97 -0.75
CA THR A 224 -4.75 -16.00 -1.48
C THR A 224 -5.21 -14.60 -1.85
N LEU A 225 -5.82 -14.45 -3.03
CA LEU A 225 -6.35 -13.17 -3.49
C LEU A 225 -7.27 -12.51 -2.45
N ASN A 226 -8.19 -13.28 -1.86
CA ASN A 226 -9.17 -12.74 -0.91
C ASN A 226 -8.50 -12.20 0.36
N SER A 227 -7.56 -12.95 0.94
CA SER A 227 -6.86 -12.53 2.16
C SER A 227 -5.96 -11.32 1.91
N ILE A 228 -5.22 -11.33 0.80
CA ILE A 228 -4.38 -10.19 0.40
C ILE A 228 -5.25 -8.95 0.21
N ARG A 229 -6.30 -9.05 -0.61
CA ARG A 229 -7.18 -7.91 -0.91
C ARG A 229 -7.83 -7.35 0.35
N TRP A 230 -8.26 -8.21 1.27
CA TRP A 230 -8.86 -7.76 2.52
C TRP A 230 -7.88 -6.96 3.39
N ASP A 231 -6.64 -7.43 3.56
CA ASP A 231 -5.62 -6.67 4.28
C ASP A 231 -5.27 -5.36 3.56
N GLN A 232 -5.09 -5.39 2.24
CA GLN A 232 -4.75 -4.18 1.48
C GLN A 232 -5.89 -3.14 1.53
N ALA A 233 -7.15 -3.56 1.55
CA ALA A 233 -8.30 -2.66 1.74
C ALA A 233 -8.30 -2.03 3.14
N ARG A 234 -8.05 -2.83 4.19
CA ARG A 234 -7.93 -2.33 5.57
C ARG A 234 -6.81 -1.30 5.71
N ARG A 235 -5.64 -1.56 5.12
CA ARG A 235 -4.49 -0.64 5.15
C ARG A 235 -4.78 0.66 4.39
N GLN A 236 -5.38 0.55 3.19
CA GLN A 236 -5.77 1.73 2.42
C GLN A 236 -6.76 2.60 3.19
N GLN A 237 -7.76 2.00 3.86
CA GLN A 237 -8.72 2.74 4.68
C GLN A 237 -8.04 3.46 5.85
N ALA A 238 -7.09 2.82 6.53
CA ALA A 238 -6.35 3.43 7.63
C ALA A 238 -5.49 4.62 7.16
N VAL A 239 -4.82 4.49 6.01
CA VAL A 239 -4.11 5.61 5.37
C VAL A 239 -5.08 6.75 5.05
N GLN A 240 -6.24 6.44 4.47
CA GLN A 240 -7.25 7.44 4.11
C GLN A 240 -7.76 8.22 5.34
N GLN A 241 -8.05 7.52 6.44
CA GLN A 241 -8.47 8.15 7.69
C GLN A 241 -7.38 9.08 8.25
N ALA A 242 -6.10 8.71 8.12
CA ALA A 242 -5.01 9.55 8.58
C ALA A 242 -4.86 10.83 7.73
N ILE A 243 -5.12 10.75 6.43
CA ILE A 243 -5.16 11.92 5.52
C ILE A 243 -6.30 12.86 5.91
N GLU A 244 -7.49 12.33 6.20
CA GLU A 244 -8.68 13.12 6.56
C GLU A 244 -8.53 13.88 7.90
N MET A 245 -7.65 13.40 8.78
CA MET A 245 -7.34 14.03 10.07
C MET A 245 -6.05 14.87 10.06
N HIS A 246 -5.42 15.08 8.90
CA HIS A 246 -4.19 15.88 8.77
C HIS A 246 -4.49 17.36 8.53
#